data_AF-A0A3D5WDA3-F1
#
_entry.id   AF-A0A3D5WDA3-F1
#
_cell.length_a   1.000
_cell.length_b   1.000
_cell.length_c   1.000
_cell.angle_alpha   90.00
_cell.angle_beta   90.00
_cell.angle_gamma   90.00
#
_symmetry.space_group_name_H-M   'P 1'
#
loop_
_entity.id
_entity.type
_entity.pdbx_description
1 polymer ?
#
loop_
_entity_poly.entity_id
_entity_poly.type
_entity_poly.pdbx_seq_one_letter_code
_entity_poly.pdbx_strand_id
1 'polypeptide(L)'
;MERYDLSSLKTCMTAGEVCPLSLIREYQMRNIPIRQVFGQTETSIVLWLPEEDSIRKAGSVRLPVFHSDVRVVNKKGEGLTLRKRLSWIL
;
A
#
# COMPACT_ATOMS: atom_id res chain seq x y z
N MET A 1 3.63 10.32 21.05
CA MET A 1 2.89 11.16 20.08
C MET A 1 2.07 12.26 20.75
N GLU A 2 1.86 12.23 22.07
CA GLU A 2 1.06 13.22 22.82
C GLU A 2 1.63 14.64 22.89
N ARG A 3 2.83 14.88 22.32
CA ARG A 3 3.46 16.21 22.28
C ARG A 3 3.10 17.04 21.05
N TYR A 4 2.45 16.45 20.03
CA TYR A 4 2.16 17.14 18.77
C TYR A 4 0.72 16.88 18.33
N ASP A 5 0.07 17.91 17.81
CA ASP A 5 -1.22 17.78 17.13
C ASP A 5 -1.01 17.20 15.72
N LEU A 6 -1.58 16.02 15.48
CA LEU A 6 -1.54 15.33 14.19
C LEU A 6 -2.87 15.40 13.44
N SER A 7 -3.80 16.26 13.86
CA SER A 7 -5.13 16.41 13.25
C SER A 7 -5.10 16.72 11.74
N SER A 8 -4.02 17.33 11.25
CA SER A 8 -3.82 17.64 9.82
C SER A 8 -3.15 16.52 9.01
N LEU A 9 -2.68 15.45 9.65
CA LEU A 9 -1.96 14.36 8.99
C LEU A 9 -2.92 13.47 8.19
N LYS A 10 -2.80 13.51 6.87
CA LYS A 10 -3.73 12.78 5.97
C LYS A 10 -3.23 11.39 5.55
N THR A 11 -1.92 11.16 5.53
CA THR A 11 -1.37 9.85 5.14
C THR A 11 0.06 9.67 5.63
N CYS A 12 0.39 8.45 6.04
CA CYS A 12 1.75 7.96 6.24
C CYS A 12 1.98 6.72 5.37
N MET A 13 3.20 6.57 4.87
CA MET A 13 3.56 5.45 4.01
C MET A 13 4.86 4.81 4.47
N THR A 14 4.90 3.49 4.46
CA THR A 14 6.12 2.70 4.67
C THR A 14 6.47 1.96 3.37
N ALA A 15 7.76 1.87 3.06
CA ALA A 15 8.27 1.22 1.85
C ALA A 15 9.65 0.58 2.13
N GLY A 16 10.22 -0.13 1.16
CA GLY A 16 11.57 -0.70 1.25
C GLY A 16 11.67 -2.00 2.04
N GLU A 17 10.82 -2.20 3.05
CA GLU A 17 10.76 -3.42 3.85
C GLU A 17 9.33 -3.79 4.24
N VAL A 18 9.18 -4.98 4.82
CA VAL A 18 7.91 -5.44 5.39
C VAL A 18 7.64 -4.69 6.70
N CYS A 19 6.58 -3.87 6.73
CA CYS A 19 6.13 -3.27 7.97
C CYS A 19 5.36 -4.30 8.82
N PRO A 20 5.74 -4.54 10.09
CA PRO A 20 5.02 -5.48 10.95
C PRO A 20 3.54 -5.11 11.09
N LEU A 21 2.66 -6.10 10.95
CA LEU A 21 1.21 -5.87 11.05
C LEU A 21 0.79 -5.32 12.42
N SER A 22 1.50 -5.68 13.49
CA SER A 22 1.30 -5.13 14.83
C SER A 22 1.53 -3.61 14.86
N LEU A 23 2.58 -3.12 14.20
CA LEU A 23 2.92 -1.70 14.12
C LEU A 23 1.87 -0.91 13.31
N ILE A 24 1.45 -1.46 12.17
CA ILE A 24 0.37 -0.88 11.35
C ILE A 24 -0.90 -0.71 12.20
N ARG A 25 -1.28 -1.76 12.93
CA ARG A 25 -2.48 -1.74 13.79
C ARG A 25 -2.36 -0.76 14.95
N GLU A 26 -1.19 -0.66 15.59
CA GLU A 26 -0.96 0.31 16.66
C GLU A 26 -1.19 1.76 16.17
N TYR A 27 -0.69 2.10 15.00
CA TYR A 27 -0.88 3.42 14.40
C TYR A 27 -2.34 3.66 14.00
N GLN A 28 -3.01 2.67 13.43
CA GLN A 28 -4.43 2.74 13.09
C GLN A 28 -5.31 2.94 14.34
N MET A 29 -5.01 2.27 15.47
CA MET A 29 -5.73 2.48 16.75
C MET A 29 -5.57 3.92 17.27
N ARG A 30 -4.50 4.61 16.89
CA ARG A 30 -4.25 6.03 17.21
C ARG A 30 -4.81 6.98 16.16
N ASN A 31 -5.64 6.49 15.25
CA ASN A 31 -6.20 7.24 14.13
C ASN A 31 -5.13 7.84 13.19
N ILE A 32 -3.97 7.20 13.07
CA ILE A 32 -2.90 7.61 12.15
C ILE A 32 -3.06 6.81 10.84
N PRO A 33 -3.23 7.50 9.69
CA PRO A 33 -3.52 6.88 8.40
C PRO A 33 -2.25 6.27 7.76
N ILE A 34 -1.71 5.22 8.37
CA ILE A 34 -0.54 4.49 7.88
C ILE A 34 -0.92 3.37 6.89
N ARG A 35 -0.09 3.19 5.86
CA ARG A 35 -0.21 2.12 4.87
C ARG A 35 1.15 1.73 4.31
N GLN A 36 1.21 0.55 3.72
CA GLN A 36 2.41 0.08 3.04
C GLN A 36 2.29 0.26 1.53
N VAL A 37 3.40 0.65 0.91
CA VAL A 37 3.58 0.73 -0.54
C VAL A 37 4.79 -0.12 -0.94
N PHE A 38 4.84 -0.53 -2.20
CA PHE A 38 5.98 -1.29 -2.72
C PHE A 38 6.51 -0.70 -4.01
N GLY A 39 7.83 -0.73 -4.10
CA GLY A 39 8.62 -0.19 -5.18
C GLY A 39 10.09 -0.53 -5.01
N GLN A 40 10.84 -0.48 -6.09
CA GLN A 40 12.30 -0.59 -6.10
C GLN A 40 12.89 0.61 -6.82
N THR A 41 14.21 0.80 -6.74
CA THR A 41 14.91 1.90 -7.42
C THR A 41 14.59 1.96 -8.91
N GLU A 42 14.47 0.81 -9.56
CA GLU A 42 14.23 0.65 -11.00
C GLU A 42 12.80 0.99 -11.43
N THR A 43 11.85 0.96 -10.50
CA THR A 43 10.40 1.06 -10.81
C THR A 43 9.69 2.19 -10.07
N SER A 44 10.36 2.88 -9.14
CA SER A 44 9.70 3.74 -8.15
C SER A 44 8.59 2.96 -7.43
N ILE A 45 7.58 3.65 -6.89
CA ILE A 45 6.39 3.00 -6.31
C ILE A 45 5.56 2.38 -7.43
N VAL A 46 5.37 1.05 -7.38
CA VAL A 46 4.62 0.28 -8.38
C VAL A 46 3.32 -0.30 -7.82
N LEU A 47 3.25 -0.59 -6.52
CA LEU A 47 2.05 -1.09 -5.83
C LEU A 47 1.65 -0.16 -4.69
N TRP A 48 0.34 0.07 -4.58
CA TRP A 48 -0.26 1.00 -3.65
C TRP A 48 -1.49 0.42 -2.97
N LEU A 49 -1.58 0.62 -1.64
CA LEU A 49 -2.77 0.33 -0.84
C LEU A 49 -3.70 1.56 -0.76
N PRO A 50 -4.89 1.50 -1.37
CA PRO A 50 -5.90 2.53 -1.19
C PRO A 50 -6.32 2.69 0.26
N GLU A 51 -6.75 3.89 0.61
CA GLU A 51 -7.13 4.24 1.98
C GLU A 51 -8.33 3.41 2.45
N GLU A 52 -9.32 3.16 1.59
CA GLU A 52 -10.50 2.35 1.97
C GLU A 52 -10.14 0.89 2.31
N ASP A 53 -9.00 0.41 1.82
CA ASP A 53 -8.51 -0.94 2.06
C ASP A 53 -7.46 -0.96 3.19
N SER A 54 -7.04 0.18 3.73
CA SER A 54 -5.94 0.30 4.69
C SER A 54 -6.13 -0.56 5.94
N ILE A 55 -7.36 -0.64 6.46
CA ILE A 55 -7.71 -1.46 7.64
C ILE A 55 -7.91 -2.93 7.22
N ARG A 56 -8.82 -3.18 6.28
CA ARG A 56 -9.24 -4.53 5.88
C ARG A 56 -8.12 -5.34 5.23
N LYS A 57 -7.14 -4.67 4.61
CA LYS A 57 -5.99 -5.26 3.91
C LYS A 57 -4.67 -4.74 4.49
N ALA A 58 -4.64 -4.44 5.79
CA ALA A 58 -3.41 -4.07 6.49
C ALA A 58 -2.28 -5.10 6.22
N GLY A 59 -1.09 -4.60 5.88
CA GLY A 59 0.08 -5.43 5.51
C GLY A 59 0.16 -5.86 4.04
N SER A 60 -0.85 -5.56 3.21
CA SER A 60 -0.78 -5.76 1.77
C SER A 60 -0.32 -4.49 1.05
N VAL A 61 0.44 -4.65 -0.04
CA VAL A 61 0.84 -3.56 -0.95
C VAL A 61 -0.15 -3.36 -2.10
N ARG A 62 -1.12 -4.27 -2.24
CA ARG A 62 -2.38 -4.15 -2.98
C ARG A 62 -2.22 -4.01 -4.50
N LEU A 63 -2.64 -2.90 -5.11
CA LEU A 63 -2.90 -2.81 -6.55
C LEU A 63 -1.88 -1.94 -7.26
N PRO A 64 -1.63 -2.14 -8.58
CA PRO A 64 -0.71 -1.31 -9.33
C PRO A 64 -1.16 0.15 -9.39
N VAL A 65 -0.19 1.06 -9.32
CA VAL A 65 -0.42 2.49 -9.57
C VAL A 65 -0.87 2.75 -11.01
N PHE A 66 -1.37 3.95 -11.30
CA PHE A 66 -1.72 4.34 -12.67
C PHE A 66 -0.51 4.19 -13.61
N HIS A 67 -0.77 3.85 -14.88
CA HIS A 67 0.26 3.62 -15.90
C HIS A 67 1.26 2.47 -15.62
N SER A 68 1.06 1.67 -14.58
CA SER A 68 1.82 0.43 -14.34
C SER A 68 0.95 -0.82 -14.45
N ASP A 69 1.54 -1.89 -15.00
CA ASP A 69 0.99 -3.23 -15.04
C ASP A 69 1.88 -4.19 -14.25
N VAL A 70 1.28 -4.97 -13.35
CA VAL A 70 2.01 -5.94 -12.52
C VAL A 70 1.42 -7.33 -12.71
N ARG A 71 2.30 -8.32 -12.87
CA ARG A 71 1.95 -9.72 -13.01
C ARG A 71 2.74 -10.55 -12.02
N VAL A 72 2.09 -11.55 -11.43
CA VAL A 72 2.78 -12.63 -10.71
C VAL A 72 2.92 -13.79 -11.69
N VAL A 73 4.16 -14.17 -12.00
CA VAL A 73 4.49 -15.20 -13.00
C VAL A 73 5.22 -16.37 -12.36
N ASN A 74 5.01 -17.58 -12.89
CA ASN A 74 5.76 -18.77 -12.56
C ASN A 74 7.10 -18.81 -13.35
N LYS A 75 7.91 -19.86 -13.14
CA LYS A 75 9.21 -20.03 -13.83
C LYS A 75 9.10 -20.17 -15.36
N LYS A 76 7.93 -20.48 -15.91
CA LYS A 76 7.67 -20.58 -17.35
C LYS A 76 7.16 -19.26 -17.95
N GLY A 77 7.00 -18.20 -17.14
CA GLY A 77 6.48 -16.90 -17.57
C GLY A 77 4.94 -16.82 -17.62
N GLU A 78 4.24 -17.89 -17.23
CA GLU A 78 2.78 -17.93 -17.16
C GLU A 78 2.33 -17.29 -15.84
N GLY A 79 1.27 -16.50 -15.84
CA GLY A 79 0.91 -15.78 -14.63
C GLY A 79 -0.38 -15.00 -14.68
N LEU A 80 -0.71 -14.39 -13.54
CA LEU A 80 -1.92 -13.61 -13.33
C LEU A 80 -1.58 -12.12 -13.27
N THR A 81 -2.35 -11.31 -13.99
CA THR A 81 -2.28 -9.84 -13.92
C THR A 81 -3.06 -9.33 -12.72
N LEU A 82 -2.46 -8.45 -11.94
CA LEU A 82 -3.14 -7.72 -10.87
C LEU A 82 -4.06 -6.67 -11.49
N ARG A 83 -5.37 -6.88 -11.40
CA ARG A 83 -6.38 -6.01 -12.03
C ARG A 83 -6.76 -4.85 -11.11
N LYS A 84 -6.65 -3.62 -11.61
CA LYS A 84 -7.17 -2.41 -10.97
C LYS A 84 -8.71 -2.48 -10.91
N ARG A 85 -9.33 -1.88 -9.88
CA ARG A 85 -10.80 -1.68 -9.89
C ARG A 85 -11.12 -0.62 -10.94
N LEU A 86 -12.08 -0.91 -11.82
CA LEU A 86 -12.57 0.01 -12.86
C LEU A 86 -13.04 1.36 -12.30
N SER A 87 -13.55 1.37 -11.05
CA SER A 87 -14.02 2.58 -10.36
C SER A 87 -12.93 3.60 -10.01
N TRP A 88 -11.66 3.31 -10.31
CA TRP A 88 -10.53 4.23 -10.08
C TRP A 88 -10.06 4.92 -11.37
N ILE A 89 -10.58 4.47 -12.52
CA ILE A 89 -10.16 4.92 -13.85
C ILE A 89 -11.23 5.84 -14.46
N LEU A 90 -12.43 5.90 -13.87
CA LEU A 90 -13.57 6.72 -14.27
C LEU A 90 -14.04 7.60 -13.12
#